data_AF-A0A937ZUI0-F1
#
_entry.id   AF-A0A937ZUI0-F1
#
_cell.length_a   1.000
_cell.length_b   1.000
_cell.length_c   1.000
_cell.angle_alpha   90.00
_cell.angle_beta   90.00
_cell.angle_gamma   90.00
#
_symmetry.space_group_name_H-M   'P 1'
#
loop_
_entity.id
_entity.type
_entity.pdbx_description
1 polymer ?
#
loop_
_entity_poly.entity_id
_entity_poly.type
_entity_poly.pdbx_seq_one_letter_code
_entity_poly.pdbx_strand_id
1 'polypeptide(L)'
;MSIDFREMASKVAAERAITSDEILSLHREGWGDGRIVPDEAEAAFATNDAIASPSAEWSDFLVEALGEFIINGLEPKGYVSEE
;
A
#
# COMPACT_ATOMS: atom_id res chain seq x y z
N MET A 1 -3.96 8.12 -10.73
CA MET A 1 -3.11 7.02 -11.23
C MET A 1 -1.68 7.54 -11.22
N SER A 2 -1.04 7.55 -10.04
CA SER A 2 0.33 8.06 -9.93
C SER A 2 1.27 6.92 -10.28
N ILE A 3 1.97 7.06 -11.40
CA ILE A 3 3.02 6.14 -11.84
C ILE A 3 4.13 6.08 -10.77
N ASP A 4 4.27 7.14 -9.99
CA ASP A 4 5.33 7.36 -9.01
C ASP A 4 5.32 6.35 -7.86
N PHE A 5 4.14 5.97 -7.34
CA PHE A 5 4.03 4.99 -6.24
C PHE A 5 4.61 3.62 -6.64
N ARG A 6 4.25 3.15 -7.85
CA ARG A 6 4.61 1.81 -8.33
C ARG A 6 6.09 1.73 -8.68
N GLU A 7 6.64 2.78 -9.29
CA GLU A 7 8.08 2.89 -9.55
C GLU A 7 8.87 2.94 -8.24
N MET A 8 8.39 3.69 -7.25
CA MET A 8 9.05 3.77 -5.94
C MET A 8 9.01 2.44 -5.19
N ALA A 9 7.85 1.78 -5.14
CA ALA A 9 7.72 0.44 -4.54
C ALA A 9 8.66 -0.57 -5.22
N SER A 10 8.72 -0.57 -6.55
CA SER A 10 9.63 -1.45 -7.30
C SER A 10 11.11 -1.15 -7.01
N LYS A 11 11.47 0.11 -6.83
CA LYS A 11 12.84 0.52 -6.50
C LYS A 11 13.23 0.03 -5.10
N VAL A 12 12.39 0.25 -4.10
CA VAL A 12 12.58 -0.25 -2.73
C VAL A 12 12.68 -1.78 -2.70
N ALA A 13 11.81 -2.47 -3.45
CA ALA A 13 11.86 -3.92 -3.57
C ALA A 13 13.20 -4.42 -4.15
N ALA A 14 13.75 -3.72 -5.14
CA ALA A 14 15.06 -4.04 -5.70
C ALA A 14 16.21 -3.79 -4.71
N GLU A 15 16.10 -2.75 -3.88
CA GLU A 15 17.08 -2.43 -2.83
C GLU A 15 16.97 -3.35 -1.60
N ARG A 16 15.85 -4.07 -1.46
CA ARG A 16 15.53 -4.99 -0.35
C ARG A 16 15.56 -4.34 1.03
N ALA A 17 15.54 -3.03 1.06
CA ALA A 17 15.57 -2.19 2.23
C ALA A 17 14.70 -0.97 1.94
N ILE A 18 13.95 -0.55 2.94
CA ILE A 18 13.15 0.67 2.88
C ILE A 18 13.59 1.63 3.97
N THR A 19 13.74 2.90 3.61
CA THR A 19 14.07 3.97 4.55
C THR A 19 12.81 4.71 5.01
N SER A 20 12.86 5.38 6.16
CA SER A 20 11.74 6.15 6.69
C SER A 20 11.29 7.29 5.75
N ASP A 21 12.20 7.84 4.94
CA ASP A 21 11.90 8.87 3.93
C ASP A 21 11.10 8.29 2.74
N GLU A 22 11.44 7.07 2.32
CA GLU A 22 10.71 6.33 1.28
C GLU A 22 9.33 5.90 1.77
N ILE A 23 9.20 5.49 3.04
CA ILE A 23 7.88 5.22 3.67
C ILE A 23 7.02 6.49 3.62
N LEU A 24 7.59 7.65 3.98
CA LEU A 24 6.86 8.92 3.96
C LEU A 24 6.47 9.36 2.54
N SER A 25 7.31 9.04 1.55
CA SER A 25 7.04 9.31 0.15
C SER A 25 5.94 8.40 -0.39
N LEU A 26 6.02 7.09 -0.14
CA LEU A 26 4.95 6.13 -0.44
C LEU A 26 3.64 6.52 0.23
N HIS A 27 3.70 7.03 1.45
CA HIS A 27 2.54 7.60 2.15
C HIS A 27 1.95 8.77 1.33
N ARG A 28 2.76 9.76 0.99
CA ARG A 28 2.27 10.94 0.25
C ARG A 28 1.73 10.60 -1.14
N GLU A 29 2.34 9.65 -1.82
CA GLU A 29 2.01 9.30 -3.21
C GLU A 29 0.85 8.31 -3.30
N GLY A 30 0.77 7.34 -2.38
CA GLY A 30 -0.33 6.36 -2.32
C GLY A 30 -1.64 6.95 -1.79
N TRP A 31 -1.58 8.00 -0.95
CA TRP A 31 -2.77 8.64 -0.37
C TRP A 31 -3.26 9.88 -1.09
N GLY A 32 -2.78 10.17 -2.30
CA GLY A 32 -3.18 11.37 -3.06
C GLY A 32 -4.69 11.53 -3.27
N ASP A 33 -5.45 10.44 -3.24
CA ASP A 33 -6.92 10.41 -3.32
C ASP A 33 -7.59 9.74 -2.09
N GLY A 34 -6.80 9.36 -1.06
CA GLY A 34 -7.29 8.65 0.13
C GLY A 34 -7.81 7.23 -0.14
N ARG A 35 -7.32 6.59 -1.21
CA ARG A 35 -7.73 5.25 -1.63
C ARG A 35 -6.54 4.51 -2.23
N ILE A 36 -6.30 3.30 -1.73
CA ILE A 36 -5.39 2.34 -2.34
C ILE A 36 -6.16 1.50 -3.36
N VAL A 37 -5.67 1.49 -4.60
CA VAL A 37 -6.20 0.61 -5.66
C VAL A 37 -5.52 -0.77 -5.58
N PRO A 38 -6.15 -1.85 -6.10
CA PRO A 38 -5.57 -3.20 -6.04
C PRO A 38 -4.17 -3.32 -6.64
N ASP A 39 -3.84 -2.53 -7.66
CA ASP A 39 -2.50 -2.54 -8.28
C ASP A 39 -1.42 -1.94 -7.35
N GLU A 40 -1.76 -0.95 -6.53
CA GLU A 40 -0.88 -0.37 -5.51
C GLU A 40 -0.71 -1.33 -4.33
N ALA A 41 -1.79 -2.01 -3.93
CA ALA A 41 -1.72 -3.06 -2.91
C ALA A 41 -0.78 -4.20 -3.36
N GLU A 42 -0.87 -4.64 -4.62
CA GLU A 42 0.04 -5.65 -5.18
C GLU A 42 1.51 -5.20 -5.11
N ALA A 43 1.79 -3.95 -5.44
CA ALA A 43 3.14 -3.39 -5.32
C ALA A 43 3.63 -3.35 -3.86
N ALA A 44 2.77 -2.98 -2.91
CA ALA A 44 3.11 -3.01 -1.48
C ALA A 44 3.42 -4.43 -0.99
N PHE A 45 2.66 -5.44 -1.45
CA PHE A 45 2.94 -6.85 -1.14
C PHE A 45 4.26 -7.33 -1.75
N ALA A 46 4.53 -6.99 -3.02
CA ALA A 46 5.79 -7.35 -3.67
C ALA A 46 7.00 -6.73 -2.95
N THR A 47 6.87 -5.49 -2.50
CA THR A 47 7.90 -4.83 -1.68
C THR A 47 8.09 -5.54 -0.34
N ASN A 48 7.00 -5.91 0.34
CA ASN A 48 7.08 -6.64 1.60
C ASN A 48 7.73 -8.03 1.44
N ASP A 49 7.48 -8.74 0.35
CA ASP A 49 8.12 -10.03 0.05
C ASP A 49 9.62 -9.88 -0.24
N ALA A 50 10.01 -8.78 -0.91
CA ALA A 50 11.41 -8.52 -1.24
C ALA A 50 12.26 -8.11 -0.03
N ILE A 51 11.68 -7.38 0.92
CA ILE A 51 12.35 -6.90 2.13
C ILE A 51 12.61 -8.06 3.09
N ALA A 52 13.89 -8.33 3.37
CA ALA A 52 14.27 -9.44 4.26
C ALA A 52 14.06 -9.13 5.76
N SER A 53 14.07 -7.85 6.14
CA SER A 53 13.91 -7.40 7.52
C SER A 53 13.07 -6.13 7.57
N PRO A 54 11.72 -6.24 7.58
CA PRO A 54 10.85 -5.08 7.65
C PRO A 54 11.06 -4.33 8.96
N SER A 55 11.13 -3.00 8.87
CA SER A 55 11.15 -2.14 10.06
C SER A 55 9.75 -2.05 10.68
N ALA A 56 9.68 -1.58 11.93
CA ALA A 56 8.41 -1.30 12.58
C ALA A 56 7.60 -0.24 11.81
N GLU A 57 8.28 0.79 11.28
CA GLU A 57 7.68 1.84 10.46
C GLU A 57 7.07 1.29 9.17
N TRP A 58 7.75 0.37 8.49
CA TRP A 58 7.21 -0.29 7.31
C TRP A 58 5.97 -1.14 7.64
N SER A 59 6.02 -1.85 8.76
CA SER A 59 4.91 -2.69 9.20
C SER A 59 3.67 -1.87 9.54
N ASP A 60 3.85 -0.71 10.18
CA ASP A 60 2.79 0.24 10.50
C ASP A 60 2.12 0.78 9.22
N PHE A 61 2.94 1.25 8.27
CA PHE A 61 2.48 1.69 6.95
C PHE A 61 1.71 0.58 6.21
N LEU A 62 2.24 -0.65 6.18
CA LEU A 62 1.60 -1.76 5.46
C LEU A 62 0.23 -2.11 6.07
N VAL A 63 0.10 -2.09 7.40
CA VAL A 63 -1.17 -2.35 8.08
C VAL A 63 -2.18 -1.25 7.80
N GLU A 64 -1.75 0.01 7.81
CA GLU A 64 -2.60 1.17 7.47
C GLU A 64 -3.09 1.08 6.03
N ALA A 65 -2.17 0.83 5.08
CA ALA A 65 -2.44 0.65 3.68
C ALA A 65 -3.44 -0.50 3.41
N LEU A 66 -3.25 -1.65 4.08
CA LEU A 66 -4.17 -2.78 3.97
C LEU A 66 -5.53 -2.49 4.59
N GLY A 67 -5.57 -1.77 5.71
CA GLY A 67 -6.81 -1.32 6.33
C GLY A 67 -7.64 -0.51 5.35
N GLU A 68 -7.03 0.48 4.69
CA GLU A 68 -7.70 1.29 3.69
C GLU A 68 -8.10 0.53 2.44
N PHE A 69 -7.25 -0.38 1.96
CA PHE A 69 -7.61 -1.24 0.84
C PHE A 69 -8.81 -2.14 1.17
N ILE A 70 -8.88 -2.70 2.37
CA ILE A 70 -10.02 -3.54 2.78
C ILE A 70 -11.27 -2.67 2.96
N ILE A 71 -11.14 -1.50 3.58
CA ILE A 71 -12.27 -0.58 3.83
C ILE A 71 -12.83 -0.01 2.52
N ASN A 72 -11.98 0.38 1.58
CA ASN A 72 -12.39 0.98 0.30
C ASN A 72 -12.60 -0.03 -0.84
N GLY A 73 -11.94 -1.19 -0.79
CA GLY A 73 -12.02 -2.25 -1.79
C GLY A 73 -13.17 -3.23 -1.54
N LEU A 74 -13.74 -3.26 -0.34
CA LEU A 74 -15.03 -3.87 -0.10
C LEU A 74 -16.11 -2.88 -0.56
N GLU A 75 -16.73 -3.13 -1.71
CA GLU A 75 -18.08 -2.62 -1.98
C GLU A 75 -18.92 -2.90 -0.72
N PRO A 76 -19.75 -1.94 -0.23
CA PRO A 76 -20.46 -2.13 1.03
C PRO A 76 -21.29 -3.42 0.93
N LYS A 77 -20.88 -4.46 1.67
CA LYS A 77 -21.67 -5.68 1.86
C LYS A 77 -22.86 -5.30 2.73
N GLY A 78 -23.86 -4.68 2.11
CA GLY A 78 -24.94 -4.02 2.82
C GLY A 78 -26.16 -3.64 1.98
N TYR A 79 -26.21 -3.97 0.68
CA TYR A 79 -27.51 -4.18 0.06
C TYR A 79 -28.07 -5.49 0.60
N VAL A 80 -28.80 -5.40 1.71
CA VAL A 80 -29.88 -6.34 1.97
C VAL A 80 -30.74 -6.28 0.72
N SER A 81 -30.76 -7.35 -0.07
CA SER A 81 -31.81 -7.49 -1.08
C SER A 81 -33.13 -7.37 -0.33
N GLU A 82 -33.89 -6.31 -0.61
CA GLU A 82 -35.30 -6.24 -0.25
C GLU A 82 -36.00 -7.36 -1.01
N GLU A 83 -36.09 -8.53 -0.37
CA GLU A 83 -37.07 -9.58 -0.71
C GLU A 83 -38.40 -9.23 -0.03
#